data_AF-A0A9E1RTP0-F1
#
_entry.id   AF-A0A9E1RTP0-F1
#
_cell.length_a   1.000
_cell.length_b   1.000
_cell.length_c   1.000
_cell.angle_alpha   90.00
_cell.angle_beta   90.00
_cell.angle_gamma   90.00
#
_symmetry.space_group_name_H-M   'P 1'
#
loop_
_entity.id
_entity.type
_entity.pdbx_description
1 polymer ?
#
loop_
_entity_poly.entity_id
_entity_poly.type
_entity_poly.pdbx_seq_one_letter_code
_entity_poly.pdbx_strand_id
1 'polypeptide(L)'
;RKHALWYLMGFPIGGEMRNQFARFTKLDELRVLVEQADSSEPFPPGVLRQPRSHTGGPRAVHLPEGWLSDRDNDQPPGGGADSIVSGG
;
A
#
# COMPACT_ATOMS: atom_id res chain seq x y z
N ARG A 1 -3.80 -7.59 -1.18
CA ARG A 1 -3.07 -8.20 -0.04
C ARG A 1 -1.65 -7.69 0.14
N LYS A 2 -0.91 -7.34 -0.94
CA LYS A 2 0.49 -6.89 -0.90
C LYS A 2 0.83 -5.89 0.22
N HIS A 3 -0.12 -5.05 0.59
CA HIS A 3 0.06 -3.97 1.57
C HIS A 3 -0.70 -4.16 2.88
N ALA A 4 -1.30 -5.33 3.14
CA ALA A 4 -2.12 -5.54 4.34
C ALA A 4 -1.33 -5.29 5.62
N LEU A 5 -0.07 -5.75 5.66
CA LEU A 5 0.82 -5.54 6.80
C LEU A 5 1.20 -4.08 7.03
N TRP A 6 1.05 -3.20 6.03
CA TRP A 6 1.29 -1.78 6.25
C TRP A 6 0.33 -1.23 7.28
N TYR A 7 -0.93 -1.67 7.29
CA TYR A 7 -1.94 -1.17 8.23
C TYR A 7 -1.72 -1.65 9.67
N LEU A 8 -0.89 -2.68 9.86
CA LEU A 8 -0.58 -3.25 11.19
C LEU A 8 0.72 -2.69 11.78
N MET A 9 1.43 -1.82 11.07
CA MET A 9 2.65 -1.18 11.56
C MET A 9 2.39 -0.47 12.90
N GLY A 10 3.20 -0.82 13.90
CA GLY A 10 3.15 -0.20 15.24
C GLY A 10 2.12 -0.79 16.18
N PHE A 11 1.16 -1.59 15.70
CA PHE A 11 0.22 -2.28 16.58
C PHE A 11 0.88 -3.51 17.21
N PRO A 12 0.53 -3.86 18.46
CA PRO A 12 1.06 -5.02 19.17
C PRO A 12 0.42 -6.33 18.66
N ILE A 13 0.58 -6.62 17.37
CA ILE A 13 0.03 -7.83 16.75
C ILE A 13 1.06 -8.95 16.82
N GLY A 14 0.70 -10.05 17.49
CA GLY A 14 1.53 -11.24 17.62
C GLY A 14 1.95 -11.82 16.26
N GLY A 15 3.11 -12.49 16.22
CA GLY A 15 3.71 -12.99 14.97
C GLY A 15 2.81 -13.95 14.19
N GLU A 16 2.02 -14.77 14.88
CA GLU A 16 1.08 -15.70 14.26
C GLU A 16 -0.07 -14.97 13.55
N MET A 17 -0.72 -14.03 14.23
CA MET A 17 -1.78 -13.22 13.64
C MET A 17 -1.26 -12.37 12.47
N ARG A 18 -0.06 -11.81 12.62
CA ARG A 18 0.63 -11.09 11.54
C ARG A 18 0.86 -11.99 10.31
N ASN A 19 1.26 -13.24 10.50
CA ASN A 19 1.41 -14.20 9.41
C ASN A 19 0.08 -14.51 8.72
N GLN A 20 -1.02 -14.61 9.46
CA GLN A 20 -2.35 -14.83 8.91
C GLN A 20 -2.81 -13.64 8.05
N PHE A 21 -2.61 -12.39 8.52
CA PHE A 21 -2.87 -11.17 7.73
C PHE A 21 -2.02 -11.07 6.46
N ALA A 22 -0.84 -11.69 6.42
CA ALA A 22 -0.02 -11.71 5.22
C ALA A 22 -0.54 -12.69 4.14
N ARG A 23 -1.32 -13.71 4.54
CA ARG A 23 -1.60 -14.90 3.72
C ARG A 23 -3.07 -15.18 3.43
N PHE A 24 -4.02 -14.46 4.03
CA PHE A 24 -5.45 -14.66 3.77
C PHE A 24 -5.75 -14.69 2.27
N THR A 25 -6.78 -15.41 1.85
CA THR A 25 -7.16 -15.55 0.44
C THR A 25 -8.54 -15.01 0.14
N LYS A 26 -9.42 -14.99 1.14
CA LYS A 26 -10.82 -14.56 1.03
C LYS A 26 -11.14 -13.38 1.94
N LEU A 27 -12.23 -12.67 1.63
CA LEU A 27 -12.68 -11.53 2.43
C LEU A 27 -13.21 -11.96 3.81
N ASP A 28 -13.91 -13.11 3.87
CA ASP A 28 -14.44 -13.60 5.15
C ASP A 28 -13.33 -14.02 6.12
N GLU A 29 -12.21 -14.56 5.61
CA GLU A 29 -11.03 -14.83 6.42
C GLU A 29 -10.46 -13.54 7.03
N LEU A 30 -10.42 -12.44 6.26
CA LEU A 30 -9.98 -11.14 6.78
C LEU A 30 -10.92 -10.63 7.87
N ARG A 31 -12.25 -10.78 7.73
CA ARG A 31 -13.23 -10.36 8.74
C ARG A 31 -12.99 -11.08 10.07
N VAL A 32 -12.87 -12.40 10.02
CA VAL A 32 -12.58 -13.23 11.20
C VAL A 32 -11.25 -12.82 11.86
N LEU A 33 -10.22 -12.52 11.07
CA LEU A 33 -8.94 -12.05 11.60
C LEU A 33 -9.06 -10.69 12.29
N VAL A 34 -9.84 -9.76 11.74
CA VAL A 34 -10.06 -8.45 12.36
C VAL A 34 -10.84 -8.57 13.67
N GLU A 35 -11.82 -9.47 13.74
CA GLU A 35 -12.59 -9.73 14.98
C GLU A 35 -11.73 -10.29 16.12
N GLN A 36 -10.63 -10.97 15.79
CA GLN A 36 -9.67 -11.46 16.78
C GLN A 36 -8.72 -10.37 17.31
N ALA A 37 -8.68 -9.19 16.68
CA ALA A 37 -7.83 -8.09 17.11
C ALA A 37 -8.46 -7.35 18.30
N ASP A 38 -7.63 -6.76 19.15
CA ASP A 38 -8.11 -5.88 20.21
C ASP A 38 -8.64 -4.57 19.61
N SER A 39 -9.95 -4.35 19.72
CA SER A 39 -10.63 -3.16 19.23
C SER A 39 -10.46 -1.93 20.13
N SER A 40 -9.96 -2.12 21.36
CA SER A 40 -9.68 -1.04 22.31
C SER A 40 -8.29 -0.45 22.14
N GLU A 41 -7.41 -1.11 21.38
CA GLU A 41 -6.05 -0.67 21.13
C GLU A 41 -6.04 0.69 20.40
N PRO A 42 -5.44 1.73 20.97
CA PRO A 42 -5.38 3.03 20.34
C PRO A 42 -4.48 2.99 19.10
N PHE A 43 -4.76 3.88 18.14
CA PHE A 43 -3.89 4.02 16.99
C PHE A 43 -2.47 4.47 17.42
N PRO A 44 -1.39 3.79 16.98
CA PRO A 44 -0.03 4.10 17.41
C PRO A 44 0.45 5.42 16.75
N PRO A 45 0.63 6.53 17.50
CA PRO A 45 1.00 7.81 16.91
C PRO A 45 2.41 7.81 16.33
N GLY A 46 3.31 6.97 16.86
CA GLY A 46 4.70 6.87 16.39
C GLY A 46 4.85 6.38 14.95
N VAL A 47 3.83 5.75 14.38
CA VAL A 47 3.83 5.31 12.97
C VAL A 47 3.15 6.30 12.03
N LEU A 48 2.66 7.43 12.53
CA LEU A 48 2.12 8.52 11.71
C LEU A 48 3.20 9.01 10.75
N ARG A 49 2.86 9.03 9.45
CA ARG A 49 3.77 9.45 8.37
C ARG A 49 5.07 8.65 8.25
N GLN A 50 5.22 7.54 8.97
CA GLN A 50 6.36 6.67 8.74
C GLN A 50 6.28 6.05 7.35
N PRO A 51 7.39 6.03 6.59
CA PRO A 51 7.46 5.34 5.30
C PRO A 51 6.99 3.89 5.45
N ARG A 52 6.00 3.49 4.66
CA ARG A 52 5.45 2.12 4.66
C ARG A 52 6.12 1.23 3.61
N SER A 53 6.98 1.80 2.78
CA SER A 53 7.56 1.16 1.60
C SER A 53 9.05 1.52 1.49
N HIS A 54 9.57 1.76 0.28
CA HIS A 54 10.97 2.13 0.05
C HIS A 54 11.41 3.32 0.94
N THR A 55 12.54 3.15 1.63
CA THR A 55 13.17 4.18 2.48
C THR A 55 14.18 5.04 1.72
N GLY A 56 14.57 4.63 0.51
CA GLY A 56 15.38 5.46 -0.37
C GLY A 56 14.60 6.70 -0.79
N GLY A 57 15.28 7.85 -0.74
CA GLY A 57 14.71 9.16 -1.05
C GLY A 57 14.12 9.27 -2.46
N PRO A 58 13.62 10.46 -2.84
CA PRO A 58 12.91 10.67 -4.09
C PRO A 58 13.70 10.14 -5.28
N ARG A 59 13.08 9.25 -6.07
CA ARG A 59 13.62 8.85 -7.37
C ARG A 59 13.24 9.92 -8.40
N ALA A 60 14.14 10.17 -9.35
CA ALA A 60 13.82 11.01 -10.50
C ALA A 60 12.66 10.37 -11.27
N VAL A 61 11.58 11.13 -11.44
CA VAL A 61 10.41 10.71 -12.20
C VAL A 61 10.64 11.11 -13.65
N HIS A 62 10.60 10.14 -14.55
CA HIS A 62 10.70 10.39 -15.99
C HIS A 62 9.31 10.29 -16.61
N LEU A 63 8.92 11.34 -17.34
CA LEU A 63 7.73 11.34 -18.16
C LEU A 63 8.09 10.85 -19.58
N PRO A 64 7.18 10.17 -20.29
CA PRO A 64 7.35 9.91 -21.71
C PRO A 64 7.56 11.21 -22.50
N GLU A 65 8.23 11.10 -23.64
CA GLU A 65 8.39 12.22 -24.58
C GLU A 65 7.01 12.79 -24.96
N GLY A 66 6.88 14.12 -25.02
CA GLY A 66 5.63 14.78 -25.41
C GLY A 66 4.53 14.83 -24.35
N TRP A 67 4.71 14.19 -23.19
CA TRP A 67 3.69 14.11 -22.14
C TRP A 67 3.22 15.48 -21.60
N LEU A 68 4.12 16.46 -21.52
CA LEU A 68 3.79 17.81 -21.04
C LEU A 68 3.42 18.79 -22.16
N SER A 69 3.46 18.34 -23.42
CA SER A 69 3.18 19.19 -24.57
C SER A 69 1.70 19.58 -24.66
N ASP A 70 0.81 18.76 -24.09
CA ASP A 70 -0.61 19.08 -23.97
C ASP A 70 -1.15 18.53 -22.65
N ARG A 71 -1.21 19.40 -21.63
CA ARG A 71 -1.57 19.03 -20.25
C ARG A 71 -3.06 18.90 -20.02
N ASP A 72 -3.86 19.53 -20.88
CA ASP A 72 -5.32 19.58 -20.79
C ASP A 72 -5.98 18.58 -21.77
N ASN A 73 -5.16 17.86 -22.55
CA ASN A 73 -5.61 16.78 -23.40
C ASN A 73 -6.32 15.69 -22.58
N ASP A 74 -7.55 15.36 -22.96
CA ASP A 74 -8.37 14.31 -22.36
C ASP A 74 -8.09 12.93 -22.96
N GLN A 75 -7.20 12.85 -23.96
CA GLN A 75 -6.84 11.60 -24.61
C GLN A 75 -6.21 10.63 -23.60
N PRO A 76 -6.79 9.43 -23.44
CA PRO A 76 -6.25 8.46 -22.51
C PRO A 76 -4.84 8.06 -22.93
N PRO A 77 -3.95 7.76 -21.97
CA PRO A 77 -2.62 7.25 -22.28
C PRO A 77 -2.73 6.00 -23.17
N GLY A 78 -1.94 5.95 -24.25
CA GLY A 78 -1.94 4.82 -25.18
C GLY A 78 -1.55 3.49 -24.51
N GLY A 79 -1.82 2.37 -25.20
CA GLY A 79 -1.53 1.02 -24.71
C GLY A 79 -0.04 0.82 -24.40
N GLY A 80 0.34 0.97 -23.13
CA GLY A 80 1.72 0.98 -22.68
C GLY A 80 1.96 1.81 -21.41
N ALA A 81 1.04 2.71 -21.06
CA ALA A 81 1.13 3.51 -19.83
C ALA A 81 1.12 2.68 -18.55
N ASP A 82 0.38 1.56 -18.54
CA ASP A 82 0.29 0.66 -17.39
C ASP A 82 1.53 -0.25 -17.23
N SER A 83 2.40 -0.33 -18.24
CA SER A 83 3.52 -1.26 -18.30
C SER A 83 4.66 -0.92 -17.33
N ILE A 84 4.69 0.30 -16.79
CA ILE A 84 5.81 0.83 -16.00
C ILE A 84 5.46 0.96 -14.51
N VAL A 85 4.22 0.68 -14.09
CA VAL A 85 3.76 0.98 -12.72
C VAL A 85 3.44 -0.28 -11.93
N SER A 86 4.47 -0.99 -11.49
CA SER A 86 4.35 -1.69 -10.22
C SER A 86 4.69 -0.66 -9.13
N GLY A 87 3.66 0.03 -8.62
CA GLY A 87 3.82 1.02 -7.56
C GLY A 87 4.66 0.47 -6.40
N GLY A 88 5.90 0.95 -6.35
CA GLY A 88 6.97 0.63 -5.42
C GLY A 88 8.06 1.69 -5.51
#